data_AF-A0A9D2LKL6-F1
#
_entry.id   AF-A0A9D2LKL6-F1
#
_cell.length_a   1.000
_cell.length_b   1.000
_cell.length_c   1.000
_cell.angle_alpha   90.00
_cell.angle_beta   90.00
_cell.angle_gamma   90.00
#
_symmetry.space_group_name_H-M   'P 1'
#
loop_
_entity.id
_entity.type
_entity.pdbx_description
1 polymer ?
#
loop_
_entity_poly.entity_id
_entity_poly.type
_entity_poly.pdbx_seq_one_letter_code
_entity_poly.pdbx_strand_id
1 'polypeptide(L)'
;MEKERSEYQKFTKPAELHKAVNTLRGLVAGINADTAVGEKELAELIHWCELQAPLRDRHPFSELLPVVEAACANGVITEDESKDLLWLCNNFADNSSYYDMVTSSIQFLSGMVHGIMADGELTDKEISTLKSWIDANDYLTGTYPFDEINTLLSVVLEDGKITEDERAELIAFFSNIIDFSSSYNLSETDFFKLREQYSVKGICAVCPEISFPNKVFCFTGESYRAKRNTMAEAVRALGGVVRSNVSPKTDYLIVGNAGNPCWAYACYGRKIEEAMQLRKAGAQIVIANETDFWDALDDANAGIE
;
A
#
# COMPACT_ATOMS: atom_id res chain seq x y z
N MET A 1 17.68 -18.95 -7.27
CA MET A 1 17.19 -17.59 -7.00
C MET A 1 16.83 -16.79 -8.26
N GLU A 2 17.75 -16.33 -9.12
CA GLU A 2 17.35 -15.61 -10.37
C GLU A 2 16.58 -16.48 -11.39
N LYS A 3 17.00 -17.72 -11.60
CA LYS A 3 16.30 -18.66 -12.50
C LYS A 3 14.90 -19.04 -12.01
N GLU A 4 14.70 -19.17 -10.70
CA GLU A 4 13.38 -19.46 -10.12
C GLU A 4 12.46 -18.24 -10.18
N ARG A 5 12.95 -17.01 -9.90
CA ARG A 5 12.18 -15.76 -10.12
C ARG A 5 11.72 -15.63 -11.59
N SER A 6 12.58 -15.96 -12.54
CA SER A 6 12.27 -15.91 -13.98
C SER A 6 11.21 -16.92 -14.42
N GLU A 7 11.20 -18.12 -13.83
CA GLU A 7 10.19 -19.14 -14.12
C GLU A 7 8.84 -18.83 -13.46
N TYR A 8 8.83 -18.30 -12.23
CA TYR A 8 7.60 -17.86 -11.55
C TYR A 8 6.98 -16.61 -12.20
N GLN A 9 7.78 -15.66 -12.66
CA GLN A 9 7.33 -14.49 -13.43
C GLN A 9 6.51 -14.90 -14.66
N LYS A 10 6.80 -16.04 -15.30
CA LYS A 10 5.99 -16.51 -16.45
C LYS A 10 4.53 -16.78 -16.09
N PHE A 11 4.25 -17.17 -14.85
CA PHE A 11 2.91 -17.50 -14.36
C PHE A 11 2.19 -16.32 -13.70
N THR A 12 2.91 -15.32 -13.18
CA THR A 12 2.35 -14.10 -12.56
C THR A 12 2.15 -12.94 -13.54
N LYS A 13 2.67 -13.05 -14.78
CA LYS A 13 2.61 -12.00 -15.81
C LYS A 13 1.26 -11.33 -16.06
N PRO A 14 0.12 -12.04 -16.19
CA PRO A 14 -1.18 -11.38 -16.39
C PRO A 14 -1.62 -10.57 -15.16
N ALA A 15 -1.32 -11.08 -13.97
CA ALA A 15 -1.62 -10.46 -12.69
C ALA A 15 -0.78 -9.19 -12.47
N GLU A 16 0.52 -9.28 -12.76
CA GLU A 16 1.46 -8.15 -12.73
C GLU A 16 1.07 -7.06 -13.73
N LEU A 17 0.65 -7.46 -14.94
CA LEU A 17 0.21 -6.54 -15.99
C LEU A 17 -1.07 -5.80 -15.60
N HIS A 18 -2.07 -6.49 -15.05
CA HIS A 18 -3.30 -5.85 -14.59
C HIS A 18 -3.07 -4.92 -13.40
N LYS A 19 -2.22 -5.35 -12.46
CA LYS A 19 -1.80 -4.50 -11.34
C LYS A 19 -1.14 -3.23 -11.85
N ALA A 20 -0.17 -3.35 -12.76
CA ALA A 20 0.55 -2.22 -13.31
C ALA A 20 -0.39 -1.25 -14.06
N VAL A 21 -1.35 -1.74 -14.84
CA VAL A 21 -2.36 -0.88 -15.49
C VAL A 21 -3.20 -0.12 -14.47
N ASN A 22 -3.70 -0.78 -13.43
CA ASN A 22 -4.52 -0.13 -12.40
C ASN A 22 -3.73 0.88 -11.57
N THR A 23 -2.49 0.55 -11.21
CA THR A 23 -1.61 1.47 -10.48
C THR A 23 -1.27 2.69 -11.32
N LEU A 24 -1.03 2.53 -12.63
CA LEU A 24 -0.79 3.67 -13.51
C LEU A 24 -2.01 4.56 -13.65
N ARG A 25 -3.18 3.95 -13.83
CA ARG A 25 -4.44 4.68 -13.92
C ARG A 25 -4.66 5.51 -12.66
N GLY A 26 -4.34 4.95 -11.50
CA GLY A 26 -4.31 5.67 -10.23
C GLY A 26 -3.28 6.80 -10.25
N LEU A 27 -2.03 6.50 -10.60
CA LEU A 27 -0.92 7.45 -10.61
C LEU A 27 -1.25 8.69 -11.45
N VAL A 28 -1.72 8.50 -12.68
CA VAL A 28 -2.15 9.59 -13.57
C VAL A 28 -3.35 10.34 -12.99
N ALA A 29 -4.29 9.66 -12.34
CA ALA A 29 -5.43 10.31 -11.69
C ALA A 29 -5.01 11.15 -10.47
N GLY A 30 -3.99 10.71 -9.74
CA GLY A 30 -3.41 11.47 -8.63
C GLY A 30 -2.66 12.70 -9.13
N ILE A 31 -1.78 12.55 -10.12
CA ILE A 31 -1.05 13.66 -10.74
C ILE A 31 -2.00 14.71 -11.36
N ASN A 32 -3.14 14.26 -11.90
CA ASN A 32 -4.14 15.16 -12.48
C ASN A 32 -5.19 15.65 -11.45
N ALA A 33 -5.04 15.30 -10.17
CA ALA A 33 -5.88 15.87 -9.12
C ALA A 33 -5.59 17.37 -8.95
N ASP A 34 -4.35 17.77 -9.26
CA ASP A 34 -3.96 19.16 -9.43
C ASP A 34 -4.09 19.64 -10.89
N THR A 35 -4.44 20.92 -11.03
CA THR A 35 -4.67 21.56 -12.34
C THR A 35 -3.37 21.87 -13.09
N ALA A 36 -2.21 21.57 -12.52
CA ALA A 36 -0.91 21.82 -13.12
C ALA A 36 0.06 20.71 -12.74
N VAL A 37 0.47 19.90 -13.72
CA VAL A 37 1.45 18.83 -13.52
C VAL A 37 2.85 19.45 -13.39
N GLY A 38 3.49 19.29 -12.25
CA GLY A 38 4.84 19.74 -11.96
C GLY A 38 5.94 18.82 -12.51
N GLU A 39 7.18 19.32 -12.55
CA GLU A 39 8.35 18.55 -13.01
C GLU A 39 8.62 17.28 -12.16
N LYS A 40 8.28 17.32 -10.86
CA LYS A 40 8.42 16.18 -9.94
C LYS A 40 7.44 15.06 -10.28
N GLU A 41 6.17 15.38 -10.46
CA GLU A 41 5.14 14.40 -10.84
C GLU A 41 5.44 13.75 -12.20
N LEU A 42 5.99 14.53 -13.12
CA LEU A 42 6.46 14.04 -14.41
C LEU A 42 7.61 13.02 -14.25
N ALA A 43 8.56 13.32 -13.36
CA ALA A 43 9.68 12.42 -13.08
C ALA A 43 9.22 11.08 -12.50
N GLU A 44 8.20 11.08 -11.63
CA GLU A 44 7.57 9.84 -11.12
C GLU A 44 6.93 9.03 -12.25
N LEU A 45 6.17 9.70 -13.14
CA LEU A 45 5.52 9.02 -14.26
C LEU A 45 6.53 8.42 -15.25
N ILE A 46 7.62 9.13 -15.55
CA ILE A 46 8.73 8.64 -16.38
C ILE A 46 9.41 7.45 -15.70
N HIS A 47 9.75 7.57 -14.42
CA HIS A 47 10.40 6.49 -13.68
C HIS A 47 9.52 5.23 -13.62
N TRP A 48 8.21 5.40 -13.41
CA TRP A 48 7.26 4.31 -13.47
C TRP A 48 7.28 3.61 -14.83
N CYS A 49 7.35 4.37 -15.93
CA CYS A 49 7.47 3.81 -17.28
C CYS A 49 8.78 3.01 -17.46
N GLU A 50 9.89 3.47 -16.90
CA GLU A 50 11.17 2.75 -16.92
C GLU A 50 11.08 1.42 -16.15
N LEU A 51 10.43 1.42 -14.99
CA LEU A 51 10.21 0.19 -14.20
C LEU A 51 9.36 -0.83 -14.96
N GLN A 52 8.40 -0.36 -15.77
CA GLN A 52 7.57 -1.22 -16.62
C GLN A 52 8.18 -1.50 -18.01
N ALA A 53 9.39 -1.03 -18.31
CA ALA A 53 10.08 -1.30 -19.57
C ALA A 53 10.16 -2.80 -19.95
N PRO A 54 10.32 -3.75 -19.01
CA PRO A 54 10.28 -5.18 -19.32
C PRO A 54 8.93 -5.68 -19.88
N LEU A 55 7.84 -4.92 -19.70
CA LEU A 55 6.50 -5.21 -20.19
C LEU A 55 6.15 -4.48 -21.50
N ARG A 56 7.05 -3.64 -22.03
CA ARG A 56 6.82 -2.77 -23.21
C ARG A 56 6.40 -3.51 -24.48
N ASP A 57 6.85 -4.73 -24.68
CA ASP A 57 6.51 -5.52 -25.86
C ASP A 57 5.10 -6.17 -25.78
N ARG A 58 4.31 -5.86 -24.74
CA ARG A 58 3.02 -6.50 -24.48
C ARG A 58 1.90 -5.49 -24.42
N HIS A 59 0.77 -5.82 -25.03
CA HIS A 59 -0.46 -5.06 -24.87
C HIS A 59 -0.94 -5.12 -23.40
N PRO A 60 -1.39 -4.02 -22.77
CA PRO A 60 -1.59 -2.69 -23.36
C PRO A 60 -0.35 -1.77 -23.31
N PHE A 61 0.72 -2.16 -22.61
CA PHE A 61 1.96 -1.39 -22.45
C PHE A 61 2.67 -1.02 -23.77
N SER A 62 2.52 -1.85 -24.80
CA SER A 62 3.03 -1.56 -26.15
C SER A 62 2.38 -0.35 -26.81
N GLU A 63 1.16 0.00 -26.42
CA GLU A 63 0.44 1.18 -26.90
C GLU A 63 0.46 2.31 -25.87
N LEU A 64 0.45 1.94 -24.59
CA LEU A 64 0.36 2.87 -23.49
C LEU A 64 1.70 3.59 -23.22
N LEU A 65 2.82 2.88 -23.12
CA LEU A 65 4.11 3.49 -22.80
C LEU A 65 4.55 4.55 -23.84
N PRO A 66 4.44 4.31 -25.15
CA PRO A 66 4.78 5.35 -26.13
C PRO A 66 3.95 6.63 -26.00
N VAL A 67 2.68 6.50 -25.60
CA VAL A 67 1.79 7.66 -25.43
C VAL A 67 2.13 8.43 -24.15
N VAL A 68 2.41 7.73 -23.05
CA VAL A 68 2.89 8.36 -21.81
C VAL A 68 4.23 9.06 -22.05
N GLU A 69 5.19 8.40 -22.69
CA GLU A 69 6.51 8.98 -22.98
C GLU A 69 6.41 10.19 -23.92
N ALA A 70 5.52 10.15 -24.91
CA ALA A 70 5.28 11.29 -25.80
C ALA A 70 4.68 12.48 -25.05
N ALA A 71 3.72 12.24 -24.15
CA ALA A 71 3.16 13.27 -23.28
C ALA A 71 4.21 13.84 -22.32
N CYS A 72 5.19 13.02 -21.90
CA CYS A 72 6.27 13.47 -21.03
C CYS A 72 7.44 14.15 -21.77
N ALA A 73 7.56 13.99 -23.10
CA ALA A 73 8.75 14.38 -23.86
C ALA A 73 8.97 15.91 -23.95
N ASN A 74 7.90 16.69 -23.83
CA ASN A 74 7.94 18.15 -23.87
C ASN A 74 8.24 18.80 -22.50
N GLY A 75 8.33 18.00 -21.43
CA GLY A 75 8.57 18.46 -20.05
C GLY A 75 7.35 19.13 -19.39
N VAL A 76 6.19 19.17 -20.04
CA VAL A 76 4.96 19.80 -19.54
C VAL A 76 3.74 19.00 -20.01
N ILE A 77 3.04 18.36 -19.09
CA ILE A 77 1.76 17.71 -19.41
C ILE A 77 0.65 18.75 -19.36
N THR A 78 0.00 18.98 -20.50
CA THR A 78 -1.19 19.82 -20.60
C THR A 78 -2.44 19.12 -20.06
N GLU A 79 -3.48 19.89 -19.70
CA GLU A 79 -4.76 19.35 -19.22
C GLU A 79 -5.44 18.42 -20.26
N ASP A 80 -5.21 18.66 -21.56
CA ASP A 80 -5.73 17.80 -22.62
C ASP A 80 -4.93 16.49 -22.72
N GLU A 81 -3.60 16.55 -22.60
CA GLU A 81 -2.74 15.37 -22.55
C GLU A 81 -3.04 14.50 -21.32
N SER A 82 -3.29 15.10 -20.16
CA SER A 82 -3.64 14.34 -18.94
C SER A 82 -5.00 13.63 -19.09
N LYS A 83 -6.00 14.30 -19.70
CA LYS A 83 -7.29 13.69 -20.01
C LYS A 83 -7.18 12.55 -21.02
N ASP A 84 -6.34 12.72 -22.05
CA ASP A 84 -6.10 11.68 -23.05
C ASP A 84 -5.40 10.47 -22.42
N LEU A 85 -4.43 10.69 -21.53
CA LEU A 85 -3.77 9.62 -20.76
C LEU A 85 -4.76 8.89 -19.85
N LEU A 86 -5.63 9.60 -19.14
CA LEU A 86 -6.67 9.02 -18.30
C LEU A 86 -7.66 8.20 -19.12
N TRP A 87 -8.12 8.74 -20.25
CA TRP A 87 -9.03 8.05 -21.16
C TRP A 87 -8.40 6.76 -21.69
N LEU A 88 -7.12 6.82 -22.10
CA LEU A 88 -6.38 5.66 -22.59
C LEU A 88 -6.23 4.59 -21.50
N CYS A 89 -5.88 4.99 -20.28
CA CYS A 89 -5.77 4.06 -19.15
C CYS A 89 -7.12 3.42 -18.79
N ASN A 90 -8.22 4.18 -18.83
CA ASN A 90 -9.56 3.66 -18.58
C ASN A 90 -9.98 2.62 -19.62
N ASN A 91 -9.74 2.90 -20.90
CA ASN A 91 -10.08 1.99 -21.99
C ASN A 91 -9.35 0.63 -21.89
N PHE A 92 -8.09 0.62 -21.42
CA PHE A 92 -7.35 -0.62 -21.23
C PHE A 92 -7.70 -1.36 -19.94
N ALA A 93 -8.02 -0.64 -18.86
CA ALA A 93 -8.45 -1.26 -17.62
C ALA A 93 -9.79 -2.01 -17.78
N ASP A 94 -10.77 -1.41 -18.46
CA ASP A 94 -12.11 -2.00 -18.64
C ASP A 94 -12.10 -3.28 -19.50
N ASN A 95 -11.13 -3.40 -20.41
CA ASN A 95 -11.01 -4.55 -21.31
C ASN A 95 -10.28 -5.76 -20.70
N SER A 96 -9.79 -5.66 -19.46
CA SER A 96 -8.81 -6.61 -18.93
C SER A 96 -9.20 -7.33 -17.64
N SER A 97 -10.49 -7.52 -17.30
CA SER A 97 -11.01 -8.06 -16.02
C SER A 97 -10.32 -9.32 -15.43
N TYR A 98 -9.10 -9.20 -14.93
CA TYR A 98 -8.30 -10.32 -14.37
C TYR A 98 -8.54 -10.45 -12.86
N TYR A 99 -8.67 -9.31 -12.18
CA TYR A 99 -9.01 -9.24 -10.77
C TYR A 99 -10.48 -8.88 -10.56
N ASP A 100 -11.01 -9.14 -9.36
CA ASP A 100 -12.33 -8.65 -8.99
C ASP A 100 -12.34 -7.10 -8.91
N MET A 101 -13.53 -6.54 -8.96
CA MET A 101 -13.74 -5.08 -8.93
C MET A 101 -13.12 -4.44 -7.68
N VAL A 102 -13.14 -5.15 -6.55
CA VAL A 102 -12.57 -4.68 -5.27
C VAL A 102 -11.05 -4.54 -5.36
N THR A 103 -10.35 -5.59 -5.78
CA THR A 103 -8.89 -5.59 -5.90
C THR A 103 -8.41 -4.54 -6.90
N SER A 104 -9.13 -4.40 -8.01
CA SER A 104 -8.79 -3.42 -9.06
C SER A 104 -8.92 -1.98 -8.57
N SER A 105 -9.98 -1.68 -7.81
CA SER A 105 -10.19 -0.35 -7.25
C SER A 105 -9.21 -0.03 -6.10
N ILE A 106 -8.77 -1.02 -5.33
CA ILE A 106 -7.70 -0.83 -4.32
C ILE A 106 -6.34 -0.57 -4.97
N GLN A 107 -6.02 -1.27 -6.07
CA GLN A 107 -4.81 -0.98 -6.86
C GLN A 107 -4.85 0.43 -7.45
N PHE A 108 -6.02 0.86 -7.93
CA PHE A 108 -6.22 2.23 -8.38
C PHE A 108 -6.03 3.25 -7.25
N LEU A 109 -6.61 3.00 -6.07
CA LEU A 109 -6.46 3.88 -4.90
C LEU A 109 -4.99 4.03 -4.49
N SER A 110 -4.23 2.93 -4.47
CA SER A 110 -2.79 2.96 -4.20
C SER A 110 -2.03 3.82 -5.21
N GLY A 111 -2.35 3.68 -6.51
CA GLY A 111 -1.78 4.55 -7.54
C GLY A 111 -2.17 6.02 -7.36
N MET A 112 -3.43 6.30 -7.05
CA MET A 112 -3.93 7.66 -6.85
C MET A 112 -3.22 8.36 -5.70
N VAL A 113 -3.04 7.67 -4.58
CA VAL A 113 -2.27 8.19 -3.43
C VAL A 113 -0.79 8.41 -3.79
N HIS A 114 -0.18 7.51 -4.59
CA HIS A 114 1.19 7.72 -5.08
C HIS A 114 1.29 8.98 -5.94
N GLY A 115 0.33 9.18 -6.86
CA GLY A 115 0.31 10.34 -7.74
C GLY A 115 0.19 11.65 -6.98
N ILE A 116 -0.75 11.72 -6.03
CA ILE A 116 -0.94 12.88 -5.14
C ILE A 116 0.31 13.18 -4.31
N MET A 117 1.06 12.15 -3.94
CA MET A 117 2.25 12.32 -3.09
C MET A 117 3.52 12.55 -3.91
N ALA A 118 3.46 12.56 -5.24
CA ALA A 118 4.62 12.50 -6.12
C ALA A 118 5.57 13.70 -6.00
N ASP A 119 5.05 14.87 -5.61
CA ASP A 119 5.83 16.09 -5.38
C ASP A 119 6.21 16.33 -3.91
N GLY A 120 5.62 15.53 -3.00
CA GLY A 120 5.78 15.59 -1.55
C GLY A 120 4.89 16.63 -0.85
N GLU A 121 3.99 17.31 -1.57
CA GLU A 121 3.12 18.36 -1.05
C GLU A 121 1.66 17.99 -1.33
N LEU A 122 0.90 17.75 -0.27
CA LEU A 122 -0.54 17.51 -0.42
C LEU A 122 -1.25 18.86 -0.56
N THR A 123 -2.20 19.06 -1.48
CA THR A 123 -3.01 20.28 -1.62
C THR A 123 -4.48 20.07 -1.20
N ASP A 124 -5.22 21.15 -0.92
CA ASP A 124 -6.66 21.04 -0.57
C ASP A 124 -7.48 20.40 -1.70
N LYS A 125 -7.08 20.66 -2.95
CA LYS A 125 -7.76 20.11 -4.13
C LYS A 125 -7.56 18.61 -4.20
N GLU A 126 -6.34 18.13 -3.99
CA GLU A 126 -6.03 16.69 -3.96
C GLU A 126 -6.80 15.97 -2.86
N ILE A 127 -6.85 16.54 -1.65
CA ILE A 127 -7.62 15.98 -0.54
C ILE A 127 -9.11 15.89 -0.91
N SER A 128 -9.67 16.95 -1.50
CA SER A 128 -11.08 16.96 -1.93
C SER A 128 -11.36 15.97 -3.06
N THR A 129 -10.41 15.78 -3.98
CA THR A 129 -10.50 14.84 -5.09
C THR A 129 -10.44 13.41 -4.58
N LEU A 130 -9.52 13.12 -3.65
CA LEU A 130 -9.42 11.83 -2.97
C LEU A 130 -10.70 11.52 -2.17
N LYS A 131 -11.23 12.49 -1.43
CA LYS A 131 -12.50 12.33 -0.70
C LYS A 131 -13.67 12.03 -1.64
N SER A 132 -13.78 12.77 -2.74
CA SER A 132 -14.82 12.56 -3.75
C SER A 132 -14.74 11.17 -4.38
N TRP A 133 -13.51 10.68 -4.62
CA TRP A 133 -13.31 9.34 -5.12
C TRP A 133 -13.74 8.29 -4.08
N ILE A 134 -13.40 8.47 -2.80
CA ILE A 134 -13.81 7.55 -1.74
C ILE A 134 -15.33 7.46 -1.63
N ASP A 135 -16.02 8.61 -1.61
CA ASP A 135 -17.48 8.67 -1.52
C ASP A 135 -18.18 8.03 -2.72
N ALA A 136 -17.57 8.11 -3.90
CA ALA A 136 -18.07 7.44 -5.09
C ALA A 136 -17.86 5.90 -5.06
N ASN A 137 -17.00 5.40 -4.18
CA ASN A 137 -16.58 4.00 -4.11
C ASN A 137 -16.96 3.33 -2.78
N ASP A 138 -18.10 3.69 -2.17
CA ASP A 138 -18.64 3.11 -0.93
C ASP A 138 -18.74 1.57 -0.92
N TYR A 139 -18.82 0.92 -2.08
CA TYR A 139 -18.80 -0.55 -2.18
C TYR A 139 -17.49 -1.18 -1.70
N LEU A 140 -16.42 -0.38 -1.55
CA LEU A 140 -15.15 -0.76 -0.95
C LEU A 140 -15.16 -0.68 0.57
N THR A 141 -16.28 -0.26 1.19
CA THR A 141 -16.40 -0.22 2.65
C THR A 141 -16.06 -1.58 3.23
N GLY A 142 -15.17 -1.57 4.21
CA GLY A 142 -14.62 -2.76 4.80
C GLY A 142 -13.28 -3.22 4.20
N THR A 143 -12.71 -2.48 3.26
CA THR A 143 -11.42 -2.85 2.68
C THR A 143 -10.35 -1.89 3.14
N TYR A 144 -9.17 -2.44 3.41
CA TYR A 144 -7.99 -1.65 3.69
C TYR A 144 -7.26 -1.38 2.35
N PRO A 145 -6.66 -0.19 2.10
CA PRO A 145 -6.62 1.01 2.94
C PRO A 145 -7.85 1.92 2.88
N PHE A 146 -8.89 1.57 2.13
CA PHE A 146 -10.07 2.40 1.90
C PHE A 146 -10.70 2.93 3.20
N ASP A 147 -10.99 2.06 4.18
CA ASP A 147 -11.68 2.46 5.42
C ASP A 147 -10.87 3.47 6.24
N GLU A 148 -9.55 3.31 6.26
CA GLU A 148 -8.68 4.15 7.08
C GLU A 148 -8.44 5.50 6.41
N ILE A 149 -8.27 5.52 5.09
CA ILE A 149 -8.24 6.76 4.33
C ILE A 149 -9.57 7.50 4.51
N ASN A 150 -10.71 6.81 4.42
CA ASN A 150 -12.03 7.42 4.59
C ASN A 150 -12.22 8.01 5.99
N THR A 151 -11.82 7.27 7.02
CA THR A 151 -11.89 7.73 8.42
C THR A 151 -11.00 8.95 8.63
N LEU A 152 -9.75 8.89 8.19
CA LEU A 152 -8.78 9.97 8.35
C LEU A 152 -9.23 11.24 7.61
N LEU A 153 -9.67 11.11 6.36
CA LEU A 153 -10.20 12.24 5.60
C LEU A 153 -11.48 12.81 6.21
N SER A 154 -12.35 11.97 6.78
CA SER A 154 -13.57 12.45 7.42
C SER A 154 -13.27 13.28 8.66
N VAL A 155 -12.24 12.91 9.43
CA VAL A 155 -11.75 13.70 10.59
C VAL A 155 -11.15 15.02 10.13
N VAL A 156 -10.22 14.99 9.16
CA VAL A 156 -9.52 16.19 8.67
C VAL A 156 -10.46 17.17 7.95
N LEU A 157 -11.55 16.69 7.35
CA LEU A 157 -12.52 17.54 6.66
C LEU A 157 -13.72 17.94 7.52
N GLU A 158 -13.80 17.47 8.78
CA GLU A 158 -14.98 17.68 9.64
C GLU A 158 -15.20 19.16 9.98
N ASP A 159 -14.12 19.90 10.25
CA ASP A 159 -14.16 21.31 10.63
C ASP A 159 -14.15 22.27 9.42
N GLY A 160 -14.00 21.72 8.21
CA GLY A 160 -13.94 22.43 6.94
C GLY A 160 -12.65 23.22 6.73
N LYS A 161 -11.59 23.00 7.52
CA LYS A 161 -10.30 23.68 7.42
C LYS A 161 -9.14 22.73 7.62
N ILE A 162 -8.43 22.44 6.54
CA ILE A 162 -7.26 21.58 6.57
C ILE A 162 -6.07 22.37 7.12
N THR A 163 -5.65 22.04 8.34
CA THR A 163 -4.45 22.62 8.98
C THR A 163 -3.17 21.95 8.49
N GLU A 164 -2.03 22.62 8.65
CA GLU A 164 -0.72 22.04 8.30
C GLU A 164 -0.40 20.77 9.10
N ASP A 165 -0.84 20.70 10.36
CA ASP A 165 -0.67 19.51 11.19
C ASP A 165 -1.51 18.34 10.67
N GLU A 166 -2.77 18.57 10.30
CA GLU A 166 -3.64 17.53 9.70
C GLU A 166 -3.14 17.08 8.32
N ARG A 167 -2.58 18.02 7.54
CA ARG A 167 -1.93 17.70 6.27
C ARG A 167 -0.71 16.82 6.48
N ALA A 168 0.11 17.12 7.48
CA ALA A 168 1.26 16.31 7.85
C ALA A 168 0.85 14.91 8.36
N GLU A 169 -0.27 14.80 9.10
CA GLU A 169 -0.85 13.51 9.49
C GLU A 169 -1.30 12.69 8.28
N LEU A 170 -1.98 13.31 7.31
CA LEU A 170 -2.36 12.66 6.05
C LEU A 170 -1.15 12.17 5.25
N ILE A 171 -0.13 13.01 5.10
CA ILE A 171 1.13 12.69 4.43
C ILE A 171 1.82 11.52 5.14
N ALA A 172 1.90 11.55 6.47
CA ALA A 172 2.48 10.47 7.25
C ALA A 172 1.70 9.16 7.05
N PHE A 173 0.37 9.22 6.98
CA PHE A 173 -0.47 8.06 6.68
C PHE A 173 -0.23 7.52 5.27
N PHE A 174 -0.29 8.38 4.25
CA PHE A 174 -0.05 8.02 2.85
C PHE A 174 1.36 7.51 2.61
N SER A 175 2.34 7.99 3.38
CA SER A 175 3.69 7.46 3.36
C SER A 175 3.76 6.01 3.79
N ASN A 176 2.84 5.54 4.63
CA ASN A 176 2.75 4.12 4.86
C ASN A 176 2.29 3.47 3.55
N ILE A 177 1.28 4.02 2.86
CA ILE A 177 0.60 3.45 1.69
C ILE A 177 1.47 3.24 0.46
N ILE A 178 2.47 4.07 0.27
CA ILE A 178 3.25 4.11 -0.97
C ILE A 178 4.36 3.06 -0.98
N ASP A 179 4.56 2.46 -2.15
CA ASP A 179 5.70 1.58 -2.41
C ASP A 179 6.92 2.41 -2.85
N PHE A 180 7.73 2.86 -1.89
CA PHE A 180 8.95 3.62 -2.13
C PHE A 180 9.99 2.87 -2.97
N SER A 181 9.91 1.54 -3.10
CA SER A 181 10.82 0.79 -3.98
C SER A 181 10.60 1.09 -5.46
N SER A 182 9.48 1.73 -5.78
CA SER A 182 9.07 2.13 -7.12
C SER A 182 8.97 3.66 -7.33
N SER A 183 9.37 4.45 -6.34
CA SER A 183 9.32 5.92 -6.39
C SER A 183 10.69 6.52 -6.68
N TYR A 184 10.71 7.63 -7.42
CA TYR A 184 11.93 8.38 -7.78
C TYR A 184 12.19 9.57 -6.85
N ASN A 185 11.15 10.30 -6.46
CA ASN A 185 11.20 11.50 -5.65
C ASN A 185 11.00 11.24 -4.16
N LEU A 186 10.40 10.09 -3.80
CA LEU A 186 10.04 9.78 -2.42
C LEU A 186 11.10 8.89 -1.78
N SER A 187 11.74 9.40 -0.72
CA SER A 187 12.72 8.64 0.06
C SER A 187 12.12 8.10 1.36
N GLU A 188 12.24 6.79 1.58
CA GLU A 188 11.80 6.13 2.82
C GLU A 188 12.39 6.80 4.07
N THR A 189 13.61 7.34 4.01
CA THR A 189 14.29 7.97 5.15
C THR A 189 13.65 9.29 5.58
N ASP A 190 13.09 10.04 4.64
CA ASP A 190 12.51 11.37 4.90
C ASP A 190 11.12 11.20 5.54
N PHE A 191 10.35 10.24 5.05
CA PHE A 191 9.04 9.90 5.60
C PHE A 191 9.11 9.10 6.91
N PHE A 192 10.21 8.38 7.19
CA PHE A 192 10.39 7.70 8.48
C PHE A 192 10.31 8.67 9.66
N LYS A 193 10.94 9.84 9.55
CA LYS A 193 10.90 10.87 10.60
C LYS A 193 9.51 11.47 10.79
N LEU A 194 8.78 11.67 9.68
CA LEU A 194 7.39 12.12 9.74
C LEU A 194 6.49 11.09 10.45
N ARG A 195 6.68 9.80 10.18
CA ARG A 195 5.91 8.73 10.84
C ARG A 195 6.18 8.65 12.34
N GLU A 196 7.43 8.84 12.75
CA GLU A 196 7.81 8.89 14.17
C GLU A 196 7.16 10.09 14.87
N GLN A 197 7.12 11.25 14.20
CA GLN A 197 6.56 12.49 14.74
C GLN A 197 5.01 12.49 14.82
N TYR A 198 4.34 12.02 13.78
CA TYR A 198 2.88 12.14 13.65
C TYR A 198 2.11 10.88 14.07
N SER A 199 2.82 9.84 14.53
CA SER A 199 2.27 8.61 15.14
C SER A 199 0.88 8.22 14.61
N VAL A 200 0.77 8.12 13.29
CA VAL A 200 -0.52 7.80 12.69
C VAL A 200 -0.80 6.34 13.03
N LYS A 201 -1.91 6.09 13.73
CA LYS A 201 -2.42 4.76 14.05
C LYS A 201 -2.86 4.02 12.78
N GLY A 202 -1.91 3.70 11.90
CA GLY A 202 -2.15 2.83 10.75
C GLY A 202 -1.92 1.38 11.14
N ILE A 203 -3.02 0.61 11.27
CA ILE A 203 -3.20 -0.87 11.24
C ILE A 203 -2.25 -1.77 12.03
N CYS A 204 -0.95 -1.52 12.01
CA CYS A 204 -0.07 -1.89 13.10
C CYS A 204 -0.47 -1.04 14.30
N ALA A 205 -0.69 -1.66 15.45
CA ALA A 205 -0.46 -0.89 16.65
C ALA A 205 1.00 -0.42 16.56
N VAL A 206 1.24 0.89 16.53
CA VAL A 206 2.59 1.43 16.65
C VAL A 206 3.07 0.94 18.02
N CYS A 207 4.07 0.06 18.04
CA CYS A 207 4.49 -0.69 19.22
C CYS A 207 3.32 -1.41 19.94
N PRO A 208 2.78 -2.51 19.40
CA PRO A 208 1.84 -3.31 20.16
C PRO A 208 2.55 -3.86 21.40
N GLU A 209 1.95 -3.73 22.59
CA GLU A 209 2.35 -4.54 23.73
C GLU A 209 2.03 -6.01 23.43
N ILE A 210 3.01 -6.75 22.93
CA ILE A 210 2.86 -8.16 22.59
C ILE A 210 3.09 -8.99 23.84
N SER A 211 1.99 -9.55 24.36
CA SER A 211 2.03 -10.56 25.41
C SER A 211 2.03 -11.98 24.83
N PHE A 212 2.92 -12.84 25.31
CA PHE A 212 3.05 -14.22 24.84
C PHE A 212 2.20 -15.26 25.59
N PRO A 213 2.07 -15.22 26.94
CA PRO A 213 1.41 -16.29 27.69
C PRO A 213 -0.07 -16.50 27.30
N ASN A 214 -0.44 -17.74 26.96
CA ASN A 214 -1.79 -18.15 26.55
C ASN A 214 -2.37 -17.43 25.32
N LYS A 215 -1.56 -16.69 24.58
CA LYS A 215 -2.00 -15.94 23.39
C LYS A 215 -1.79 -16.73 22.12
N VAL A 216 -2.68 -16.55 21.16
CA VAL A 216 -2.67 -17.29 19.89
C VAL A 216 -2.03 -16.46 18.78
N PHE A 217 -0.90 -16.93 18.28
CA PHE A 217 -0.13 -16.30 17.21
C PHE A 217 -0.35 -17.02 15.87
N CYS A 218 -0.44 -16.25 14.80
CA CYS A 218 -0.40 -16.72 13.42
C CYS A 218 0.67 -15.94 12.66
N PHE A 219 1.41 -16.62 11.78
CA PHE A 219 2.46 -15.99 10.98
C PHE A 219 2.07 -15.97 9.50
N THR A 220 2.36 -14.87 8.81
CA THR A 220 2.19 -14.69 7.36
C THR A 220 3.43 -14.01 6.76
N GLY A 221 3.70 -14.23 5.47
CA GLY A 221 4.91 -13.71 4.81
C GLY A 221 6.19 -14.52 5.08
N GLU A 222 7.33 -14.01 4.62
CA GLU A 222 8.67 -14.52 4.96
C GLU A 222 9.35 -13.54 5.90
N SER A 223 10.16 -14.03 6.84
CA SER A 223 10.89 -13.21 7.81
C SER A 223 12.36 -13.07 7.40
N TYR A 224 12.96 -11.90 7.61
CA TYR A 224 14.40 -11.69 7.37
C TYR A 224 15.26 -12.35 8.45
N ARG A 225 14.76 -12.38 9.69
CA ARG A 225 15.55 -12.77 10.89
C ARG A 225 15.52 -14.27 11.15
N ALA A 226 14.42 -14.98 10.86
CA ALA A 226 14.34 -16.41 11.12
C ALA A 226 13.32 -17.17 10.25
N LYS A 227 13.40 -18.51 10.25
CA LYS A 227 12.37 -19.35 9.65
C LYS A 227 11.12 -19.37 10.54
N ARG A 228 9.95 -19.54 9.92
CA ARG A 228 8.64 -19.65 10.62
C ARG A 228 8.65 -20.69 11.75
N ASN A 229 9.35 -21.81 11.58
CA ASN A 229 9.47 -22.82 12.63
C ASN A 229 10.18 -22.30 13.88
N THR A 230 11.27 -21.54 13.70
CA THR A 230 12.05 -20.94 14.78
C THR A 230 11.23 -19.89 15.54
N MET A 231 10.51 -19.03 14.80
CA MET A 231 9.58 -18.07 15.42
C MET A 231 8.49 -18.81 16.22
N ALA A 232 7.98 -19.91 15.68
CA ALA A 232 6.95 -20.69 16.34
C ALA A 232 7.45 -21.42 17.60
N GLU A 233 8.71 -21.85 17.62
CA GLU A 233 9.36 -22.42 18.80
C GLU A 233 9.55 -21.37 19.89
N ALA A 234 9.98 -20.15 19.53
CA ALA A 234 10.15 -19.05 20.46
C ALA A 234 8.84 -18.67 21.16
N VAL A 235 7.75 -18.53 20.41
CA VAL A 235 6.41 -18.27 20.99
C VAL A 235 5.98 -19.38 21.94
N ARG A 236 6.19 -20.66 21.57
CA ARG A 236 5.83 -21.79 22.43
C ARG A 236 6.67 -21.85 23.70
N ALA A 237 7.94 -21.45 23.64
CA ALA A 237 8.82 -21.38 24.80
C ALA A 237 8.32 -20.35 25.83
N LEU A 238 7.71 -19.25 25.37
CA LEU A 238 7.10 -18.21 26.21
C LEU A 238 5.63 -18.48 26.57
N GLY A 239 5.13 -19.69 26.33
CA GLY A 239 3.77 -20.11 26.72
C GLY A 239 2.65 -19.66 25.76
N GLY A 240 2.99 -19.19 24.57
CA GLY A 240 2.04 -18.87 23.50
C GLY A 240 1.68 -20.08 22.63
N VAL A 241 0.58 -19.94 21.88
CA VAL A 241 0.06 -20.99 20.99
C VAL A 241 0.18 -20.53 19.55
N VAL A 242 0.83 -21.31 18.70
CA VAL A 242 0.99 -20.96 17.28
C VAL A 242 0.02 -21.76 16.42
N ARG A 243 -0.74 -21.06 15.57
CA ARG A 243 -1.63 -21.66 14.56
C ARG A 243 -1.19 -21.28 13.15
N SER A 244 -1.46 -22.18 12.21
CA SER A 244 -1.15 -21.97 10.80
C SER A 244 -2.15 -21.10 10.07
N ASN A 245 -3.41 -21.04 10.53
CA ASN A 245 -4.49 -20.27 9.91
C ASN A 245 -5.04 -19.24 10.91
N VAL A 246 -5.58 -18.15 10.36
CA VAL A 246 -6.26 -17.13 11.15
C VAL A 246 -7.63 -17.67 11.58
N SER A 247 -8.02 -17.35 12.82
CA SER A 247 -9.30 -17.76 13.39
C SER A 247 -9.84 -16.66 14.31
N PRO A 248 -11.13 -16.68 14.70
CA PRO A 248 -11.67 -15.72 15.67
C PRO A 248 -10.96 -15.73 17.04
N LYS A 249 -10.19 -16.79 17.33
CA LYS A 249 -9.41 -16.94 18.56
C LYS A 249 -7.96 -16.47 18.42
N THR A 250 -7.57 -15.99 17.25
CA THR A 250 -6.20 -15.51 17.00
C THR A 250 -6.05 -14.15 17.67
N ASP A 251 -5.08 -14.01 18.57
CA ASP A 251 -4.78 -12.73 19.23
C ASP A 251 -3.83 -11.90 18.37
N TYR A 252 -2.79 -12.52 17.79
CA TYR A 252 -1.76 -11.82 17.02
C TYR A 252 -1.54 -12.45 15.64
N LEU A 253 -1.57 -11.62 14.59
CA LEU A 253 -1.11 -11.96 13.25
C LEU A 253 0.20 -11.22 12.99
N ILE A 254 1.31 -11.97 12.97
CA ILE A 254 2.64 -11.43 12.72
C ILE A 254 2.95 -11.52 11.22
N VAL A 255 3.35 -10.38 10.65
CA VAL A 255 3.68 -10.24 9.24
C VAL A 255 5.19 -10.11 9.06
N GLY A 256 5.79 -10.99 8.25
CA GLY A 256 7.23 -10.94 7.95
C GLY A 256 7.56 -9.99 6.80
N ASN A 257 8.75 -9.38 6.84
CA ASN A 257 9.16 -8.33 5.89
C ASN A 257 9.95 -8.84 4.68
N ALA A 258 10.39 -10.11 4.64
CA ALA A 258 11.31 -10.61 3.60
C ALA A 258 10.71 -10.83 2.21
N GLY A 259 9.38 -10.88 2.09
CA GLY A 259 8.68 -11.10 0.81
C GLY A 259 8.42 -9.82 -0.01
N ASN A 260 8.32 -8.67 0.65
CA ASN A 260 8.26 -7.30 0.15
C ASN A 260 8.23 -6.42 1.42
N PRO A 261 9.15 -5.46 1.61
CA PRO A 261 9.15 -4.58 2.79
C PRO A 261 7.83 -3.79 2.98
N CYS A 262 7.04 -3.61 1.92
CA CYS A 262 5.74 -2.94 1.92
C CYS A 262 4.57 -3.91 2.17
N TRP A 263 4.63 -4.73 3.22
CA TRP A 263 3.59 -5.72 3.51
C TRP A 263 2.23 -5.12 3.87
N ALA A 264 2.21 -3.86 4.27
CA ALA A 264 0.97 -3.15 4.53
C ALA A 264 0.23 -2.76 3.24
N TYR A 265 0.84 -2.86 2.03
CA TYR A 265 0.35 -2.05 0.89
C TYR A 265 0.22 -2.62 -0.51
N ALA A 266 0.67 -3.83 -0.84
CA ALA A 266 0.75 -4.17 -2.27
C ALA A 266 0.08 -5.47 -2.74
N CYS A 267 -0.60 -6.21 -1.86
CA CYS A 267 -1.57 -7.29 -2.13
C CYS A 267 -1.73 -8.04 -0.81
N TYR A 268 -2.88 -7.94 -0.14
CA TYR A 268 -3.11 -8.70 1.07
C TYR A 268 -2.98 -10.19 0.75
N GLY A 269 -1.97 -10.85 1.31
CA GLY A 269 -1.99 -12.31 1.34
C GLY A 269 -3.29 -12.76 2.01
N ARG A 270 -3.93 -13.82 1.52
CA ARG A 270 -5.28 -14.29 1.96
C ARG A 270 -5.52 -14.22 3.48
N LYS A 271 -4.48 -14.44 4.29
CA LYS A 271 -4.55 -14.36 5.77
C LYS A 271 -4.77 -12.97 6.35
N ILE A 272 -4.24 -11.91 5.72
CA ILE A 272 -4.46 -10.54 6.17
C ILE A 272 -5.92 -10.16 5.89
N GLU A 273 -6.45 -10.51 4.71
CA GLU A 273 -7.88 -10.34 4.39
C GLU A 273 -8.79 -11.09 5.37
N GLU A 274 -8.47 -12.37 5.65
CA GLU A 274 -9.19 -13.17 6.66
C GLU A 274 -9.15 -12.51 8.05
N ALA A 275 -8.00 -11.98 8.47
CA ALA A 275 -7.89 -11.27 9.75
C ALA A 275 -8.73 -9.99 9.79
N MET A 276 -8.79 -9.23 8.69
CA MET A 276 -9.65 -8.04 8.59
C MET A 276 -11.13 -8.39 8.63
N GLN A 277 -11.56 -9.43 7.90
CA GLN A 277 -12.94 -9.90 7.96
C GLN A 277 -13.34 -10.32 9.37
N LEU A 278 -12.44 -10.99 10.09
CA LEU A 278 -12.66 -11.39 11.48
C LEU A 278 -12.70 -10.19 12.43
N ARG A 279 -11.86 -9.16 12.21
CA ARG A 279 -11.93 -7.90 12.97
C ARG A 279 -13.30 -7.23 12.84
N LYS A 280 -13.84 -7.13 11.62
CA LYS A 280 -15.20 -6.61 11.40
C LYS A 280 -16.28 -7.44 12.07
N ALA A 281 -16.10 -8.76 12.13
CA ALA A 281 -16.99 -9.66 12.86
C ALA A 281 -16.87 -9.55 14.40
N GLY A 282 -16.01 -8.65 14.91
CA GLY A 282 -15.84 -8.36 16.33
C GLY A 282 -14.63 -9.04 16.98
N ALA A 283 -13.76 -9.72 16.22
CA ALA A 283 -12.56 -10.34 16.77
C ALA A 283 -11.47 -9.30 17.06
N GLN A 284 -10.84 -9.40 18.23
CA GLN A 284 -9.77 -8.51 18.68
C GLN A 284 -8.40 -9.04 18.21
N ILE A 285 -8.22 -9.14 16.89
CA ILE A 285 -6.94 -9.59 16.31
C ILE A 285 -6.00 -8.39 16.25
N VAL A 286 -4.76 -8.51 16.68
CA VAL A 286 -3.70 -7.50 16.51
C VAL A 286 -2.81 -7.92 15.36
N ILE A 287 -2.65 -7.06 14.35
CA ILE A 287 -1.72 -7.27 13.25
C ILE A 287 -0.45 -6.52 13.62
N ALA A 288 0.70 -7.20 13.64
CA ALA A 288 1.98 -6.64 14.07
C ALA A 288 3.09 -6.99 13.08
N ASN A 289 4.09 -6.12 13.00
CA ASN A 289 5.28 -6.34 12.20
C ASN A 289 6.18 -7.42 12.84
N GLU A 290 7.02 -8.08 12.05
CA GLU A 290 8.07 -8.91 12.63
C GLU A 290 9.03 -8.12 13.51
N THR A 291 9.30 -6.84 13.24
CA THR A 291 10.15 -5.99 14.09
C THR A 291 9.60 -5.90 15.50
N ASP A 292 8.32 -5.54 15.63
CA ASP A 292 7.64 -5.46 16.93
C ASP A 292 7.62 -6.80 17.66
N PHE A 293 7.40 -7.89 16.90
CA PHE A 293 7.45 -9.25 17.44
C PHE A 293 8.81 -9.59 18.02
N TRP A 294 9.89 -9.21 17.33
CA TRP A 294 11.24 -9.49 17.77
C TRP A 294 11.65 -8.65 18.96
N ASP A 295 11.29 -7.37 18.98
CA ASP A 295 11.55 -6.49 20.13
C ASP A 295 10.84 -7.03 21.38
N ALA A 296 9.55 -7.37 21.27
CA ALA A 296 8.82 -7.98 22.37
C ALA A 296 9.40 -9.34 22.82
N LEU A 297 9.95 -10.13 21.89
CA LEU A 297 10.61 -11.40 22.20
C LEU A 297 11.92 -11.18 22.97
N ASP A 298 12.70 -10.18 22.55
CA ASP A 298 13.97 -9.83 23.19
C ASP A 298 13.71 -9.26 24.60
N ASP A 299 12.68 -8.42 24.79
CA ASP A 299 12.24 -7.90 26.09
C ASP A 299 11.73 -9.01 27.03
N ALA A 300 10.89 -9.91 26.52
CA ALA A 300 10.39 -11.05 27.29
C ALA A 300 11.51 -12.00 27.75
N ASN A 301 12.56 -12.17 26.95
CA ASN A 301 13.74 -12.95 27.32
C ASN A 301 14.66 -12.20 28.30
N ALA A 302 14.70 -10.87 28.24
CA ALA A 302 15.44 -10.03 29.17
C ALA A 302 14.72 -9.85 30.53
N GLY A 303 13.43 -10.20 30.61
CA GLY A 303 12.61 -10.02 31.81
C GLY A 303 12.24 -8.56 32.06
N ILE A 304 12.18 -7.76 30.99
CA ILE A 304 11.74 -6.37 31.01
C ILE A 304 10.26 -6.41 30.60
N GLU A 305 9.37 -6.12 31.56
CA GLU A 305 7.93 -5.89 31.29
C GLU A 305 7.68 -4.42 31.00
#